data_AF-A0A8B6HQ42-F1
#
_entry.id   AF-A0A8B6HQ42-F1
#
_cell.length_a   1.000
_cell.length_b   1.000
_cell.length_c   1.000
_cell.angle_alpha   90.00
_cell.angle_beta   90.00
_cell.angle_gamma   90.00
#
_symmetry.space_group_name_H-M   'P 1'
#
loop_
_entity.id
_entity.type
_entity.pdbx_description
1 polymer ?
#
loop_
_entity_poly.entity_id
_entity_poly.type
_entity_poly.pdbx_seq_one_letter_code
_entity_poly.pdbx_strand_id
1 'polypeptide(L)'
;MFVAVLSESRIRLISAHYKPEYDNNYEVENAIDTYRVRSVGLCGIKFMSNARCLSFFYNNLTGMCILHSDPFTYTVMSSSAKGWKFYLSQERAGRCLVNFFYYREFDLCYKFEPPIQVSVFHTDVVCPASEPMRIDSDEIQDYVKLVTADIGRVYYTQICIQGKKTQGKWKYNDGTMMEYFRWRQDEPSGLSNVIAMRRWNNYNWKNYEKCADRCLVNFFYYRELDLCYNFGPPIRVIDVDKEFVCHGTELVRIDFDARQDYIKLVTADIERVYPNGICIQGKEIQGNWTYIDGSTMNYFMWLPNEPSRATNVIRMVRSLNYGWKSSYLERYCTYMCEYTLQKLGW
;
A
#
# COMPACT_ATOMS: atom_id res chain seq x y z
N MET A 1 -50.79 -4.63 -19.84
CA MET A 1 -49.64 -3.70 -19.68
C MET A 1 -49.06 -3.99 -18.30
N PHE A 2 -48.05 -4.88 -18.25
CA PHE A 2 -47.51 -5.38 -16.98
C PHE A 2 -46.56 -4.34 -16.38
N VAL A 3 -46.92 -3.90 -15.18
CA VAL A 3 -46.07 -3.13 -14.27
C VAL A 3 -44.97 -4.07 -13.79
N ALA A 4 -43.72 -3.84 -14.23
CA ALA A 4 -42.57 -4.40 -13.55
C ALA A 4 -42.25 -3.49 -12.37
N VAL A 5 -42.76 -3.85 -11.20
CA VAL A 5 -42.24 -3.36 -9.92
C VAL A 5 -40.82 -3.88 -9.83
N LEU A 6 -39.83 -3.04 -10.17
CA LEU A 6 -38.44 -3.29 -9.83
C LEU A 6 -38.37 -3.32 -8.31
N SER A 7 -38.37 -4.54 -7.73
CA SER A 7 -38.20 -4.73 -6.29
C SER A 7 -36.92 -4.03 -5.88
N GLU A 8 -37.03 -3.18 -4.87
CA GLU A 8 -36.02 -2.27 -4.38
C GLU A 8 -34.65 -2.93 -4.14
N SER A 9 -33.77 -2.92 -5.15
CA SER A 9 -32.33 -2.97 -4.94
C SER A 9 -31.92 -1.62 -4.34
N ARG A 10 -32.14 -1.45 -3.03
CA ARG A 10 -31.66 -0.29 -2.27
C ARG A 10 -30.13 -0.33 -2.23
N ILE A 11 -29.51 0.23 -3.25
CA ILE A 11 -28.06 0.45 -3.29
C ILE A 11 -27.69 1.28 -2.07
N ARG A 12 -26.78 0.76 -1.24
CA ARG A 12 -26.11 1.58 -0.23
C ARG A 12 -24.95 2.28 -0.90
N LEU A 13 -25.23 3.48 -1.38
CA LEU A 13 -24.20 4.44 -1.72
C LEU A 13 -23.50 4.84 -0.43
N ILE A 14 -22.26 4.38 -0.23
CA ILE A 14 -21.42 4.91 0.84
C ILE A 14 -20.76 6.18 0.32
N SER A 15 -21.17 7.32 0.87
CA SER A 15 -20.43 8.56 0.70
C SER A 15 -19.30 8.60 1.73
N ALA A 16 -18.05 8.67 1.28
CA ALA A 16 -16.90 8.92 2.14
C ALA A 16 -16.69 10.45 2.32
N HIS A 17 -16.24 10.87 3.51
CA HIS A 17 -15.87 12.26 3.81
C HIS A 17 -14.33 12.41 3.93
N TYR A 18 -13.83 13.60 3.52
CA TYR A 18 -12.51 13.94 2.94
C TYR A 18 -11.33 14.33 3.89
N LYS A 19 -10.06 14.18 3.42
CA LYS A 19 -8.90 15.08 3.65
C LYS A 19 -7.83 15.02 2.50
N PRO A 20 -7.01 16.08 2.26
CA PRO A 20 -6.36 16.40 0.96
C PRO A 20 -4.98 15.80 0.71
N GLU A 21 -4.70 15.43 -0.55
CA GLU A 21 -3.57 15.88 -1.40
C GLU A 21 -3.37 14.90 -2.59
N TYR A 22 -4.03 15.11 -3.74
CA TYR A 22 -3.63 14.46 -5.00
C TYR A 22 -4.03 15.30 -6.24
N ASP A 23 -3.26 15.10 -7.31
CA ASP A 23 -3.19 15.88 -8.55
C ASP A 23 -4.51 15.87 -9.36
N ASN A 24 -4.93 17.04 -9.87
CA ASN A 24 -6.21 17.24 -10.57
C ASN A 24 -6.32 16.50 -11.92
N ASN A 25 -5.22 15.92 -12.43
CA ASN A 25 -5.19 15.28 -13.75
C ASN A 25 -5.79 13.86 -13.76
N TYR A 26 -5.89 13.20 -12.60
CA TYR A 26 -6.36 11.80 -12.53
C TYR A 26 -7.87 11.66 -12.80
N GLU A 27 -8.68 12.71 -12.59
CA GLU A 27 -10.13 12.68 -12.86
C GLU A 27 -10.46 12.39 -14.34
N VAL A 28 -9.54 12.67 -15.26
CA VAL A 28 -9.78 12.60 -16.70
C VAL A 28 -9.22 11.33 -17.34
N GLU A 29 -8.08 10.83 -16.89
CA GLU A 29 -7.37 9.73 -17.56
C GLU A 29 -8.08 8.37 -17.43
N ASN A 30 -8.81 8.14 -16.32
CA ASN A 30 -9.48 6.85 -16.04
C ASN A 30 -11.02 6.95 -16.06
N ALA A 31 -11.57 7.98 -16.70
CA ALA A 31 -13.01 8.13 -16.88
C ALA A 31 -13.50 7.21 -18.00
N ILE A 32 -14.42 6.30 -17.69
CA ILE A 32 -15.14 5.51 -18.70
C ILE A 32 -16.12 6.41 -19.47
N ASP A 33 -16.82 7.28 -18.75
CA ASP A 33 -17.84 8.15 -19.31
C ASP A 33 -18.03 9.39 -18.43
N THR A 34 -18.39 10.50 -19.05
CA THR A 34 -18.62 11.79 -18.39
C THR A 34 -19.85 12.47 -18.97
N TYR A 35 -20.86 12.73 -18.14
CA TYR A 35 -22.12 13.32 -18.59
C TYR A 35 -22.88 14.02 -17.46
N ARG A 36 -23.84 14.88 -17.81
CA ARG A 36 -24.63 15.64 -16.84
C ARG A 36 -25.93 14.92 -16.49
N VAL A 37 -26.22 14.81 -15.20
CA VAL A 37 -27.47 14.30 -14.65
C VAL A 37 -27.94 15.12 -13.45
N ARG A 38 -29.26 15.17 -13.28
CA ARG A 38 -29.91 16.03 -12.27
C ARG A 38 -29.82 15.49 -10.85
N SER A 39 -29.41 14.23 -10.67
CA SER A 39 -29.29 13.62 -9.35
C SER A 39 -28.24 12.52 -9.32
N VAL A 40 -27.72 12.27 -8.12
CA VAL A 40 -26.85 11.13 -7.83
C VAL A 40 -27.51 9.80 -8.18
N GLY A 41 -28.83 9.68 -8.05
CA GLY A 41 -29.56 8.44 -8.39
C GLY A 41 -29.49 8.12 -9.89
N LEU A 42 -29.58 9.13 -10.76
CA LEU A 42 -29.44 8.95 -12.20
C LEU A 42 -28.00 8.59 -12.61
N CYS A 43 -27.02 9.20 -11.94
CA CYS A 43 -25.60 8.83 -12.07
C CYS A 43 -25.41 7.35 -11.65
N GLY A 44 -26.02 6.95 -10.53
CA GLY A 44 -26.05 5.58 -10.03
C GLY A 44 -26.70 4.58 -11.00
N ILE A 45 -27.80 4.92 -11.67
CA ILE A 45 -28.44 4.03 -12.66
C ILE A 45 -27.49 3.76 -13.84
N LYS A 46 -26.84 4.81 -14.34
CA LYS A 46 -25.87 4.69 -15.43
C LYS A 46 -24.62 3.92 -15.02
N PHE A 47 -24.12 4.18 -13.81
CA PHE A 47 -23.13 3.36 -13.13
C PHE A 47 -23.54 1.87 -13.12
N MET A 48 -24.80 1.56 -12.82
CA MET A 48 -25.30 0.18 -12.82
C MET A 48 -25.43 -0.44 -14.20
N SER A 49 -25.69 0.36 -15.23
CA SER A 49 -25.80 -0.12 -16.61
C SER A 49 -24.46 -0.48 -17.26
N ASN A 50 -23.34 -0.10 -16.64
CA ASN A 50 -22.00 -0.37 -17.14
C ASN A 50 -21.27 -1.36 -16.22
N ALA A 51 -21.12 -2.61 -16.67
CA ALA A 51 -20.49 -3.68 -15.89
C ALA A 51 -19.02 -3.40 -15.52
N ARG A 52 -18.33 -2.59 -16.32
CA ARG A 52 -16.94 -2.17 -16.08
C ARG A 52 -16.81 -1.07 -15.04
N CYS A 53 -17.91 -0.38 -14.73
CA CYS A 53 -17.88 0.72 -13.79
C CYS A 53 -17.82 0.18 -12.36
N LEU A 54 -16.77 0.57 -11.64
CA LEU A 54 -16.53 0.17 -10.25
C LEU A 54 -16.80 1.29 -9.24
N SER A 55 -16.71 2.53 -9.71
CA SER A 55 -17.00 3.70 -8.89
C SER A 55 -17.44 4.89 -9.74
N PHE A 56 -17.96 5.94 -9.10
CA PHE A 56 -18.29 7.18 -9.80
C PHE A 56 -18.17 8.42 -8.91
N PHE A 57 -17.89 9.56 -9.54
CA PHE A 57 -17.99 10.88 -8.92
C PHE A 57 -19.25 11.59 -9.39
N TYR A 58 -19.87 12.33 -8.47
CA TYR A 58 -21.01 13.18 -8.79
C TYR A 58 -20.85 14.56 -8.18
N ASN A 59 -20.89 15.59 -9.01
CA ASN A 59 -20.88 16.98 -8.58
C ASN A 59 -22.32 17.49 -8.40
N ASN A 60 -22.72 17.78 -7.16
CA ASN A 60 -24.06 18.25 -6.85
C ASN A 60 -24.35 19.71 -7.27
N LEU A 61 -23.32 20.50 -7.58
CA LEU A 61 -23.47 21.88 -8.05
C LEU A 61 -23.65 21.95 -9.57
N THR A 62 -22.92 21.13 -10.32
CA THR A 62 -22.94 21.14 -11.79
C THR A 62 -23.80 20.03 -12.40
N GLY A 63 -24.17 19.03 -11.61
CA GLY A 63 -24.81 17.80 -12.07
C GLY A 63 -23.86 16.89 -12.86
N MET A 64 -22.55 17.16 -12.87
CA MET A 64 -21.58 16.35 -13.58
C MET A 64 -21.45 14.97 -12.92
N CYS A 65 -21.45 13.91 -13.72
CA CYS A 65 -21.26 12.52 -13.32
C CYS A 65 -20.08 11.96 -14.11
N ILE A 66 -19.13 11.34 -13.41
CA ILE A 66 -17.95 10.71 -14.02
C ILE A 66 -17.92 9.26 -13.55
N LEU A 67 -17.99 8.33 -14.50
CA LEU A 67 -17.93 6.90 -14.27
C LEU A 67 -16.48 6.42 -14.39
N HIS A 68 -16.01 5.57 -13.48
CA HIS A 68 -14.63 5.06 -13.50
C HIS A 68 -14.60 3.54 -13.52
N SER A 69 -13.57 3.01 -14.19
CA SER A 69 -13.25 1.57 -14.22
C SER A 69 -12.56 1.08 -12.96
N ASP A 70 -12.14 2.01 -12.10
CA ASP A 70 -11.25 1.71 -10.99
C ASP A 70 -12.00 1.88 -9.67
N PRO A 71 -11.76 0.99 -8.69
CA PRO A 71 -12.30 1.15 -7.36
C PRO A 71 -11.43 2.15 -6.58
N PHE A 72 -11.98 3.28 -6.12
CA PHE A 72 -11.24 4.14 -5.19
C PHE A 72 -11.41 3.58 -3.78
N THR A 73 -10.53 2.65 -3.42
CA THR A 73 -10.63 1.83 -2.21
C THR A 73 -10.11 2.53 -0.94
N TYR A 74 -9.43 3.67 -1.09
CA TYR A 74 -8.85 4.40 0.04
C TYR A 74 -9.37 5.83 0.15
N THR A 75 -9.38 6.31 1.40
CA THR A 75 -9.72 7.67 1.83
C THR A 75 -8.86 8.79 1.21
N VAL A 76 -7.83 8.46 0.42
CA VAL A 76 -6.80 9.39 -0.06
C VAL A 76 -7.08 9.96 -1.46
N MET A 77 -8.03 9.42 -2.23
CA MET A 77 -8.20 9.76 -3.64
C MET A 77 -9.56 10.39 -3.93
N SER A 78 -9.83 11.52 -3.29
CA SER A 78 -11.05 12.29 -3.49
C SER A 78 -10.69 13.72 -3.88
N SER A 79 -11.47 14.32 -4.79
CA SER A 79 -11.26 15.71 -5.17
C SER A 79 -11.87 16.66 -4.15
N SER A 80 -11.09 17.69 -3.78
CA SER A 80 -11.51 18.83 -2.95
C SER A 80 -12.45 19.79 -3.69
N ALA A 81 -12.71 19.57 -4.97
CA ALA A 81 -13.47 20.49 -5.76
C ALA A 81 -14.92 20.57 -5.23
N LYS A 82 -15.33 21.78 -4.89
CA LYS A 82 -16.62 22.06 -4.26
C LYS A 82 -17.75 21.36 -5.03
N GLY A 83 -18.53 20.58 -4.31
CA GLY A 83 -19.70 19.89 -4.83
C GLY A 83 -19.48 18.45 -5.29
N TRP A 84 -18.23 18.01 -5.47
CA TRP A 84 -17.95 16.61 -5.79
C TRP A 84 -18.14 15.70 -4.58
N LYS A 85 -18.78 14.56 -4.84
CA LYS A 85 -18.87 13.43 -3.92
C LYS A 85 -18.50 12.16 -4.67
N PHE A 86 -17.86 11.25 -3.94
CA PHE A 86 -17.42 9.97 -4.43
C PHE A 86 -18.34 8.84 -3.96
N TYR A 87 -18.56 7.87 -4.83
CA TYR A 87 -19.44 6.74 -4.59
C TYR A 87 -18.81 5.44 -5.09
N LEU A 88 -18.81 4.43 -4.23
CA LEU A 88 -18.48 3.05 -4.58
C LEU A 88 -19.77 2.25 -4.73
N SER A 89 -19.72 1.25 -5.60
CA SER A 89 -20.65 0.13 -5.47
C SER A 89 -20.32 -0.66 -4.22
N GLN A 90 -21.15 -0.49 -3.19
CA GLN A 90 -21.37 -1.58 -2.26
C GLN A 90 -22.70 -2.22 -2.62
N GLU A 91 -22.65 -3.34 -3.34
CA GLU A 91 -23.82 -4.20 -3.41
C GLU A 91 -24.09 -4.75 -2.00
N ARG A 92 -25.31 -4.52 -1.51
CA ARG A 92 -25.73 -5.02 -0.20
C ARG A 92 -26.39 -6.39 -0.36
N ALA A 93 -25.86 -7.34 0.40
CA ALA A 93 -26.43 -8.64 0.79
C ALA A 93 -26.54 -9.71 -0.32
N GLY A 94 -25.50 -10.54 -0.45
CA GLY A 94 -25.66 -11.93 -0.93
C GLY A 94 -24.56 -12.47 -1.84
N ARG A 95 -23.93 -11.63 -2.68
CA ARG A 95 -22.92 -12.11 -3.65
C ARG A 95 -21.51 -12.21 -3.07
N CYS A 96 -21.06 -11.18 -2.37
CA CYS A 96 -19.72 -11.14 -1.78
C CYS A 96 -19.78 -11.07 -0.24
N LEU A 97 -18.71 -11.57 0.39
CA LEU A 97 -18.49 -11.41 1.82
C LEU A 97 -18.33 -9.93 2.19
N VAL A 98 -18.55 -9.60 3.47
CA VAL A 98 -18.36 -8.24 3.98
C VAL A 98 -16.91 -7.80 3.71
N ASN A 99 -16.72 -6.56 3.25
CA ASN A 99 -15.44 -5.95 2.86
C ASN A 99 -14.78 -6.50 1.58
N PHE A 100 -15.51 -7.26 0.76
CA PHE A 100 -15.09 -7.58 -0.59
C PHE A 100 -15.74 -6.61 -1.59
N PHE A 101 -14.98 -6.26 -2.62
CA PHE A 101 -15.45 -5.57 -3.80
C PHE A 101 -15.99 -6.58 -4.80
N TYR A 102 -17.07 -6.22 -5.47
CA TYR A 102 -17.67 -7.05 -6.51
C TYR A 102 -17.37 -6.47 -7.88
N TYR A 103 -16.70 -7.24 -8.74
CA TYR A 103 -16.48 -6.90 -10.12
C TYR A 103 -17.46 -7.67 -11.02
N ARG A 104 -18.42 -6.92 -11.57
CA ARG A 104 -19.56 -7.47 -12.31
C ARG A 104 -19.20 -8.13 -13.62
N GLU A 105 -18.19 -7.62 -14.33
CA GLU A 105 -17.81 -8.15 -15.65
C GLU A 105 -17.35 -9.61 -15.56
N PHE A 106 -16.69 -9.99 -14.47
CA PHE A 106 -16.18 -11.36 -14.25
C PHE A 106 -16.87 -12.10 -13.10
N ASP A 107 -17.97 -11.55 -12.57
CA ASP A 107 -18.67 -12.09 -11.39
C ASP A 107 -17.70 -12.40 -10.21
N LEU A 108 -16.73 -11.51 -10.00
CA LEU A 108 -15.57 -11.74 -9.11
C LEU A 108 -15.70 -10.95 -7.82
N CYS A 109 -15.60 -11.61 -6.67
CA CYS A 109 -15.44 -10.96 -5.38
C CYS A 109 -13.96 -10.90 -5.01
N TYR A 110 -13.43 -9.71 -4.74
CA TYR A 110 -12.03 -9.54 -4.36
C TYR A 110 -11.86 -8.57 -3.21
N LYS A 111 -10.79 -8.76 -2.43
CA LYS A 111 -10.40 -7.85 -1.37
C LYS A 111 -8.89 -7.68 -1.45
N PHE A 112 -8.44 -6.45 -1.29
CA PHE A 112 -7.03 -6.21 -1.02
C PHE A 112 -6.81 -6.33 0.47
N GLU A 113 -6.02 -7.32 0.84
CA GLU A 113 -5.46 -7.31 2.17
C GLU A 113 -4.36 -6.23 2.21
N PRO A 114 -4.27 -5.42 3.30
CA PRO A 114 -3.10 -4.58 3.55
C PRO A 114 -1.83 -5.46 3.46
N PRO A 115 -0.61 -4.90 3.36
CA PRO A 115 0.61 -5.72 3.39
C PRO A 115 0.60 -6.62 4.63
N ILE A 116 0.20 -7.89 4.49
CA ILE A 116 0.18 -8.84 5.58
C ILE A 116 1.54 -9.50 5.60
N GLN A 117 2.20 -9.30 6.73
CA GLN A 117 3.42 -9.96 7.15
C GLN A 117 3.17 -11.46 7.27
N VAL A 118 3.61 -12.25 6.30
CA VAL A 118 3.61 -13.71 6.49
C VAL A 118 4.87 -14.28 5.90
N SER A 119 5.72 -14.80 6.78
CA SER A 119 6.97 -15.48 6.42
C SER A 119 6.75 -16.80 5.68
N VAL A 120 5.50 -17.24 5.54
CA VAL A 120 5.07 -18.41 4.77
C VAL A 120 3.66 -18.13 4.24
N PHE A 121 3.45 -18.26 2.95
CA PHE A 121 2.11 -18.16 2.37
C PHE A 121 1.31 -19.43 2.74
N HIS A 122 0.74 -19.46 3.94
CA HIS A 122 -0.40 -20.32 4.23
C HIS A 122 -1.63 -19.55 3.78
N THR A 123 -2.20 -19.95 2.64
CA THR A 123 -3.46 -19.40 2.10
C THR A 123 -4.54 -19.32 3.17
N ASP A 124 -4.54 -20.29 4.08
CA ASP A 124 -5.51 -20.48 5.15
C ASP A 124 -5.39 -19.42 6.26
N VAL A 125 -4.25 -18.74 6.36
CA VAL A 125 -3.98 -17.70 7.37
C VAL A 125 -4.25 -16.30 6.82
N VAL A 126 -3.93 -16.05 5.54
CA VAL A 126 -4.06 -14.72 4.91
C VAL A 126 -5.47 -14.49 4.39
N CYS A 127 -6.07 -15.54 3.84
CA CYS A 127 -7.41 -15.55 3.31
C CYS A 127 -8.25 -16.58 4.09
N PRO A 128 -8.45 -16.44 5.41
CA PRO A 128 -9.11 -17.49 6.21
C PRO A 128 -10.58 -17.72 5.81
N ALA A 129 -11.18 -16.78 5.08
CA ALA A 129 -12.54 -16.85 4.56
C ALA A 129 -12.60 -16.75 3.01
N SER A 130 -11.45 -16.84 2.32
CA SER A 130 -11.37 -16.74 0.86
C SER A 130 -10.14 -17.46 0.32
N GLU A 131 -9.76 -17.22 -0.93
CA GLU A 131 -8.52 -17.74 -1.49
C GLU A 131 -7.72 -16.58 -2.12
N PRO A 132 -6.41 -16.76 -2.42
CA PRO A 132 -5.68 -15.82 -3.27
C PRO A 132 -6.40 -15.60 -4.60
N MET A 133 -6.09 -14.50 -5.29
CA MET A 133 -6.71 -14.19 -6.58
C MET A 133 -6.33 -15.24 -7.63
N ARG A 134 -7.35 -15.87 -8.23
CA ARG A 134 -7.17 -16.71 -9.42
C ARG A 134 -7.09 -15.82 -10.65
N ILE A 135 -6.10 -16.05 -11.50
CA ILE A 135 -5.93 -15.36 -12.77
C ILE A 135 -5.81 -16.40 -13.86
N ASP A 136 -6.86 -16.54 -14.65
CA ASP A 136 -6.98 -17.55 -15.70
C ASP A 136 -7.28 -16.96 -17.08
N SER A 137 -7.23 -15.63 -17.23
CA SER A 137 -7.37 -14.94 -18.51
C SER A 137 -6.59 -13.62 -18.54
N ASP A 138 -6.34 -13.10 -19.75
CA ASP A 138 -5.71 -11.79 -19.94
C ASP A 138 -6.57 -10.66 -19.38
N GLU A 139 -7.90 -10.79 -19.45
CA GLU A 139 -8.81 -9.78 -18.95
C GLU A 139 -8.80 -9.68 -17.42
N ILE A 140 -8.76 -10.82 -16.71
CA ILE A 140 -8.59 -10.82 -15.25
C ILE A 140 -7.22 -10.29 -14.86
N GLN A 141 -6.18 -10.66 -15.61
CA GLN A 141 -4.82 -10.17 -15.37
C GLN A 141 -4.73 -8.65 -15.52
N ASP A 142 -5.28 -8.10 -16.61
CA ASP A 142 -5.26 -6.67 -16.89
C ASP A 142 -6.12 -5.91 -15.88
N TYR A 143 -7.24 -6.52 -15.44
CA TYR A 143 -8.03 -6.02 -14.34
C TYR A 143 -7.23 -5.94 -13.04
N VAL A 144 -6.58 -7.03 -12.61
CA VAL A 144 -5.76 -7.05 -11.39
C VAL A 144 -4.63 -6.01 -11.48
N LYS A 145 -4.00 -5.87 -12.65
CA LYS A 145 -3.01 -4.82 -12.91
C LYS A 145 -3.60 -3.43 -12.71
N LEU A 146 -4.78 -3.14 -13.26
CA LEU A 146 -5.47 -1.86 -13.13
C LEU A 146 -5.76 -1.55 -11.65
N VAL A 147 -6.44 -2.45 -10.95
CA VAL A 147 -6.87 -2.21 -9.56
C VAL A 147 -5.70 -2.17 -8.56
N THR A 148 -4.54 -2.73 -8.92
CA THR A 148 -3.33 -2.67 -8.08
C THR A 148 -2.34 -1.60 -8.49
N ALA A 149 -2.50 -0.95 -9.65
CA ALA A 149 -1.60 0.11 -10.10
C ALA A 149 -1.63 1.32 -9.17
N ASP A 150 -2.81 1.65 -8.65
CA ASP A 150 -3.01 2.79 -7.75
C ASP A 150 -2.74 2.45 -6.30
N ILE A 151 -3.19 1.28 -5.86
CA ILE A 151 -2.93 0.76 -4.52
C ILE A 151 -1.43 0.49 -4.31
N GLY A 152 -0.74 0.00 -5.35
CA GLY A 152 0.67 -0.35 -5.35
C GLY A 152 1.62 0.84 -5.48
N ARG A 153 1.18 2.10 -5.50
CA ARG A 153 2.10 3.25 -5.47
C ARG A 153 2.77 3.41 -4.10
N VAL A 154 2.14 2.89 -3.04
CA VAL A 154 2.57 3.12 -1.66
C VAL A 154 2.98 1.84 -0.93
N TYR A 155 2.44 0.66 -1.30
CA TYR A 155 2.50 -0.50 -0.39
C TYR A 155 2.87 -1.87 -0.99
N TYR A 156 2.80 -2.09 -2.31
CA TYR A 156 2.88 -3.46 -2.88
C TYR A 156 3.91 -3.58 -4.01
N THR A 157 5.03 -4.26 -3.73
CA THR A 157 6.01 -4.62 -4.77
C THR A 157 5.76 -6.01 -5.38
N GLN A 158 4.98 -6.85 -4.68
CA GLN A 158 4.63 -8.21 -5.05
C GLN A 158 3.19 -8.52 -4.63
N ILE A 159 2.41 -9.15 -5.52
CA ILE A 159 1.04 -9.60 -5.27
C ILE A 159 0.98 -11.11 -5.49
N CYS A 160 0.62 -11.83 -4.44
CA CYS A 160 0.45 -13.27 -4.47
C CYS A 160 -0.84 -13.65 -5.19
N ILE A 161 -0.75 -14.60 -6.11
CA ILE A 161 -1.89 -15.11 -6.86
C ILE A 161 -2.00 -16.62 -6.63
N GLN A 162 -3.13 -17.22 -7.03
CA GLN A 162 -3.26 -18.67 -6.97
C GLN A 162 -2.25 -19.37 -7.89
N GLY A 163 -1.92 -20.59 -7.50
CA GLY A 163 -1.07 -21.47 -8.29
C GLY A 163 -0.05 -22.15 -7.41
N LYS A 164 -0.11 -23.48 -7.38
CA LYS A 164 0.89 -24.33 -6.74
C LYS A 164 1.41 -25.39 -7.69
N LYS A 165 2.72 -25.66 -7.61
CA LYS A 165 3.33 -26.74 -8.38
C LYS A 165 3.19 -28.05 -7.63
N THR A 166 2.44 -29.00 -8.19
CA THR A 166 2.25 -30.35 -7.64
C THR A 166 2.60 -31.37 -8.71
N GLN A 167 3.54 -32.27 -8.42
CA GLN A 167 4.02 -33.29 -9.38
C GLN A 167 4.47 -32.69 -10.73
N GLY A 168 5.20 -31.57 -10.68
CA GLY A 168 5.71 -30.88 -11.87
C GLY A 168 4.69 -30.02 -12.63
N LYS A 169 3.41 -30.05 -12.24
CA LYS A 169 2.31 -29.35 -12.91
C LYS A 169 1.75 -28.23 -12.04
N TRP A 170 1.41 -27.09 -12.64
CA TRP A 170 0.78 -25.97 -11.96
C TRP A 170 -0.73 -26.18 -11.87
N LYS A 171 -1.28 -26.00 -10.67
CA LYS A 171 -2.71 -26.15 -10.37
C LYS A 171 -3.21 -24.99 -9.53
N TYR A 172 -4.46 -24.61 -9.73
CA TYR A 172 -5.19 -23.74 -8.81
C TYR A 172 -5.44 -24.46 -7.47
N ASN A 173 -5.94 -23.73 -6.48
CA ASN A 173 -6.14 -24.27 -5.14
C ASN A 173 -7.22 -25.36 -5.10
N ASP A 174 -8.23 -25.23 -5.94
CA ASP A 174 -9.28 -26.23 -6.20
C ASP A 174 -8.79 -27.51 -6.91
N GLY A 175 -7.51 -27.56 -7.30
CA GLY A 175 -6.88 -28.68 -7.99
C GLY A 175 -7.04 -28.68 -9.51
N THR A 176 -7.78 -27.73 -10.08
CA THR A 176 -7.89 -27.54 -11.53
C THR A 176 -6.54 -27.16 -12.13
N MET A 177 -6.27 -27.64 -13.34
CA MET A 177 -5.01 -27.39 -14.03
C MET A 177 -4.95 -25.94 -14.52
N MET A 178 -3.79 -25.30 -14.36
CA MET A 178 -3.57 -23.98 -14.94
C MET A 178 -3.28 -24.12 -16.44
N GLU A 179 -4.05 -23.40 -17.25
CA GLU A 179 -3.86 -23.33 -18.71
C GLU A 179 -3.37 -21.95 -19.17
N TYR A 180 -3.68 -20.91 -18.38
CA TYR A 180 -3.23 -19.55 -18.61
C TYR A 180 -1.97 -19.25 -17.80
N PHE A 181 -1.00 -18.63 -18.46
CA PHE A 181 0.26 -18.22 -17.84
C PHE A 181 0.73 -16.89 -18.40
N ARG A 182 1.12 -15.97 -17.51
CA ARG A 182 1.81 -14.73 -17.90
C ARG A 182 3.19 -14.63 -17.25
N TRP A 183 3.97 -15.69 -17.36
CA TRP A 183 5.34 -15.74 -16.84
C TRP A 183 6.18 -14.59 -17.39
N ARG A 184 7.06 -14.03 -16.55
CA ARG A 184 8.15 -13.19 -17.05
C ARG A 184 9.16 -14.06 -17.79
N GLN A 185 10.05 -13.42 -18.55
CA GLN A 185 11.16 -14.08 -19.19
C GLN A 185 11.96 -14.95 -18.19
N ASP A 186 12.29 -16.17 -18.59
CA ASP A 186 13.03 -17.17 -17.83
C ASP A 186 12.31 -17.76 -16.60
N GLU A 187 10.98 -17.60 -16.50
CA GLU A 187 10.15 -18.26 -15.49
C GLU A 187 9.20 -19.29 -16.12
N PRO A 188 8.78 -20.32 -15.35
CA PRO A 188 9.11 -20.58 -13.95
C PRO A 188 10.52 -21.18 -13.77
N SER A 189 11.25 -20.72 -12.75
CA SER A 189 12.61 -21.15 -12.41
C SER A 189 12.70 -21.82 -11.03
N GLY A 190 13.65 -22.75 -10.85
CA GLY A 190 13.95 -23.38 -9.57
C GLY A 190 12.87 -24.31 -8.98
N LEU A 191 12.99 -24.58 -7.67
CA LEU A 191 12.12 -25.47 -6.87
C LEU A 191 10.91 -24.74 -6.23
N SER A 192 10.74 -23.48 -6.59
CA SER A 192 9.71 -22.57 -6.07
C SER A 192 8.29 -23.02 -6.44
N ASN A 193 7.38 -23.04 -5.46
CA ASN A 193 6.04 -23.63 -5.59
C ASN A 193 4.88 -22.62 -5.52
N VAL A 194 5.13 -21.33 -5.34
CA VAL A 194 4.08 -20.29 -5.25
C VAL A 194 4.26 -19.26 -6.36
N ILE A 195 3.18 -18.69 -6.88
CA ILE A 195 3.21 -17.69 -7.95
C ILE A 195 2.92 -16.30 -7.38
N ALA A 196 3.70 -15.31 -7.83
CA ALA A 196 3.38 -13.91 -7.57
C ALA A 196 3.67 -13.03 -8.80
N MET A 197 2.88 -11.97 -8.95
CA MET A 197 3.09 -10.93 -9.95
C MET A 197 3.76 -9.71 -9.33
N ARG A 198 4.51 -8.96 -10.15
CA ARG A 198 5.22 -7.77 -9.69
C ARG A 198 5.04 -6.59 -10.65
N ARG A 199 4.71 -5.43 -10.09
CA ARG A 199 4.45 -4.19 -10.85
C ARG A 199 5.59 -3.80 -11.80
N TRP A 200 6.83 -3.80 -11.32
CA TRP A 200 8.02 -3.40 -12.09
C TRP A 200 8.36 -4.36 -13.24
N ASN A 201 7.76 -5.56 -13.28
CA ASN A 201 7.83 -6.48 -14.43
C ASN A 201 6.55 -6.44 -15.25
N ASN A 202 5.85 -5.31 -15.30
CA ASN A 202 4.56 -5.18 -15.99
C ASN A 202 3.54 -6.24 -15.52
N TYR A 203 3.58 -6.61 -14.24
CA TYR A 203 2.72 -7.64 -13.64
C TYR A 203 2.89 -9.06 -14.22
N ASN A 204 3.98 -9.33 -14.93
CA ASN A 204 4.36 -10.68 -15.30
C ASN A 204 4.70 -11.52 -14.05
N TRP A 205 4.45 -12.82 -14.16
CA TRP A 205 4.51 -13.77 -13.06
C TRP A 205 5.91 -14.30 -12.84
N LYS A 206 6.22 -14.61 -11.58
CA LYS A 206 7.41 -15.37 -11.17
C LYS A 206 7.00 -16.37 -10.10
N ASN A 207 7.64 -17.54 -10.08
CA ASN A 207 7.51 -18.46 -8.96
C ASN A 207 8.55 -18.16 -7.86
N TYR A 208 8.09 -18.28 -6.61
CA TYR A 208 8.89 -18.08 -5.40
C TYR A 208 8.75 -19.28 -4.47
N GLU A 209 9.75 -19.49 -3.63
CA GLU A 209 9.70 -20.49 -2.56
C GLU A 209 8.59 -20.13 -1.58
N LYS A 210 8.45 -18.84 -1.30
CA LYS A 210 7.45 -18.25 -0.41
C LYS A 210 6.95 -16.95 -1.01
N CYS A 211 5.68 -16.62 -0.77
CA CYS A 211 5.11 -15.36 -1.22
C CYS A 211 5.35 -14.19 -0.25
N ALA A 212 6.48 -14.21 0.47
CA ALA A 212 6.85 -13.22 1.46
C ALA A 212 7.94 -12.29 0.90
N ASP A 213 7.92 -11.03 1.34
CA ASP A 213 9.07 -10.15 1.19
C ASP A 213 10.27 -10.70 1.97
N ARG A 214 11.49 -10.31 1.56
CA ARG A 214 12.77 -10.77 2.13
C ARG A 214 12.97 -10.38 3.61
N CYS A 215 11.98 -9.75 4.23
CA CYS A 215 12.08 -9.16 5.56
C CYS A 215 11.43 -10.01 6.66
N LEU A 216 11.84 -9.77 7.91
CA LEU A 216 11.29 -10.30 9.14
C LEU A 216 9.84 -9.82 9.28
N VAL A 217 9.08 -10.53 10.10
CA VAL A 217 7.72 -10.15 10.45
C VAL A 217 7.72 -8.72 11.00
N ASN A 218 6.80 -7.88 10.50
CA ASN A 218 6.71 -6.43 10.73
C ASN A 218 7.69 -5.53 9.97
N PHE A 219 8.56 -6.05 9.12
CA PHE A 219 9.43 -5.20 8.30
C PHE A 219 8.99 -5.18 6.83
N PHE A 220 9.06 -4.00 6.23
CA PHE A 220 8.81 -3.70 4.82
C PHE A 220 10.13 -3.72 4.05
N TYR A 221 10.13 -4.25 2.82
CA TYR A 221 11.33 -4.32 1.99
C TYR A 221 11.47 -3.13 1.05
N TYR A 222 12.66 -2.55 0.99
CA TYR A 222 13.07 -1.50 0.07
C TYR A 222 14.16 -2.00 -0.86
N ARG A 223 13.85 -2.06 -2.15
CA ARG A 223 14.73 -2.71 -3.13
C ARG A 223 15.96 -1.89 -3.47
N GLU A 224 15.83 -0.58 -3.70
CA GLU A 224 16.96 0.24 -4.15
C GLU A 224 18.15 0.16 -3.19
N LEU A 225 17.88 -0.06 -1.90
CA LEU A 225 18.90 -0.13 -0.85
C LEU A 225 19.04 -1.52 -0.21
N ASP A 226 18.31 -2.52 -0.71
CA ASP A 226 18.23 -3.86 -0.13
C ASP A 226 18.00 -3.85 1.41
N LEU A 227 17.05 -3.00 1.82
CA LEU A 227 16.82 -2.62 3.22
C LEU A 227 15.45 -3.12 3.69
N CYS A 228 15.38 -3.61 4.91
CA CYS A 228 14.13 -3.90 5.60
C CYS A 228 13.88 -2.85 6.66
N TYR A 229 12.67 -2.31 6.78
CA TYR A 229 12.33 -1.30 7.79
C TYR A 229 10.99 -1.53 8.45
N ASN A 230 10.83 -1.09 9.70
CA ASN A 230 9.57 -1.06 10.42
C ASN A 230 9.45 0.28 11.15
N PHE A 231 8.26 0.65 11.60
CA PHE A 231 8.03 1.82 12.42
C PHE A 231 6.97 1.51 13.46
N GLY A 232 6.95 2.29 14.55
CA GLY A 232 5.98 2.10 15.61
C GLY A 232 5.55 3.39 16.28
N PRO A 233 4.69 3.28 17.31
CA PRO A 233 4.16 4.46 18.00
C PRO A 233 5.29 5.27 18.67
N PRO A 234 5.03 6.54 19.03
CA PRO A 234 6.03 7.37 19.66
C PRO A 234 6.57 6.77 20.96
N ILE A 235 7.89 6.71 21.06
CA ILE A 235 8.61 6.30 22.28
C ILE A 235 9.61 7.39 22.67
N ARG A 236 10.09 7.35 23.91
CA ARG A 236 11.17 8.25 24.34
C ARG A 236 12.46 7.85 23.62
N VAL A 237 13.25 8.83 23.16
CA VAL A 237 14.49 8.54 22.42
C VAL A 237 15.43 7.63 23.24
N ILE A 238 15.51 7.82 24.55
CA ILE A 238 16.31 6.98 25.45
C ILE A 238 15.91 5.49 25.45
N ASP A 239 14.66 5.19 25.07
CA ASP A 239 14.16 3.84 25.00
C ASP A 239 14.42 3.21 23.62
N VAL A 240 14.72 3.99 22.58
CA VAL A 240 14.90 3.52 21.19
C VAL A 240 16.14 2.64 21.04
N ASP A 241 17.23 2.97 21.73
CA ASP A 241 18.49 2.19 21.70
C ASP A 241 18.40 0.88 22.49
N LYS A 242 17.25 0.57 23.11
CA LYS A 242 17.03 -0.73 23.76
C LYS A 242 16.76 -1.76 22.68
N GLU A 243 17.51 -2.86 22.72
CA GLU A 243 17.41 -4.04 21.83
C GLU A 243 15.96 -4.55 21.64
N PHE A 244 15.08 -4.28 22.60
CA PHE A 244 13.67 -4.63 22.56
C PHE A 244 12.84 -3.82 21.54
N VAL A 245 13.15 -2.54 21.29
CA VAL A 245 12.33 -1.67 20.42
C VAL A 245 12.44 -2.07 18.96
N CYS A 246 13.66 -2.40 18.53
CA CYS A 246 13.92 -2.84 17.17
C CYS A 246 14.09 -4.35 17.04
N HIS A 247 13.73 -5.13 18.07
CA HIS A 247 13.73 -6.60 18.03
C HIS A 247 15.05 -7.20 17.51
N GLY A 248 16.20 -6.68 17.97
CA GLY A 248 17.52 -7.11 17.50
C GLY A 248 17.97 -6.50 16.17
N THR A 249 17.22 -5.56 15.60
CA THR A 249 17.64 -4.69 14.49
C THR A 249 18.04 -3.31 15.01
N GLU A 250 18.34 -2.37 14.11
CA GLU A 250 18.84 -1.04 14.49
C GLU A 250 17.82 0.05 14.17
N LEU A 251 17.97 1.23 14.78
CA LEU A 251 17.23 2.43 14.38
C LEU A 251 17.63 2.83 12.94
N VAL A 252 16.74 3.51 12.23
CA VAL A 252 16.97 3.93 10.84
C VAL A 252 18.20 4.83 10.75
N ARG A 253 19.10 4.51 9.82
CA ARG A 253 20.33 5.26 9.56
C ARG A 253 20.16 6.05 8.28
N ILE A 254 20.49 7.35 8.32
CA ILE A 254 20.47 8.21 7.14
C ILE A 254 21.88 8.71 6.88
N ASP A 255 22.51 8.18 5.85
CA ASP A 255 23.90 8.48 5.51
C ASP A 255 24.12 8.99 4.08
N PHE A 256 23.04 9.18 3.30
CA PHE A 256 23.04 9.84 1.99
C PHE A 256 21.63 10.25 1.54
N ASP A 257 21.54 11.08 0.50
CA ASP A 257 20.30 11.70 0.01
C ASP A 257 19.21 10.68 -0.36
N ALA A 258 19.54 9.62 -1.10
CA ALA A 258 18.55 8.63 -1.49
C ALA A 258 17.94 7.87 -0.29
N ARG A 259 18.65 7.74 0.84
CA ARG A 259 18.04 7.24 2.10
C ARG A 259 17.11 8.25 2.72
N GLN A 260 17.52 9.53 2.76
CA GLN A 260 16.65 10.59 3.25
C GLN A 260 15.35 10.59 2.47
N ASP A 261 15.41 10.71 1.14
CA ASP A 261 14.23 10.83 0.29
C ASP A 261 13.31 9.62 0.41
N TYR A 262 13.88 8.45 0.59
CA TYR A 262 13.11 7.25 0.88
C TYR A 262 12.32 7.35 2.20
N ILE A 263 13.00 7.73 3.28
CA ILE A 263 12.37 7.84 4.60
C ILE A 263 11.28 8.91 4.58
N LYS A 264 11.49 10.03 3.87
CA LYS A 264 10.44 11.03 3.63
C LYS A 264 9.19 10.40 3.04
N LEU A 265 9.36 9.59 1.99
CA LEU A 265 8.27 8.94 1.27
C LEU A 265 7.48 7.99 2.18
N VAL A 266 8.17 7.07 2.87
CA VAL A 266 7.48 6.02 3.65
C VAL A 266 6.89 6.50 4.97
N THR A 267 7.38 7.64 5.47
CA THR A 267 6.88 8.22 6.73
C THR A 267 5.89 9.37 6.54
N ALA A 268 5.57 9.70 5.29
CA ALA A 268 4.61 10.73 4.92
C ALA A 268 3.19 10.49 5.47
N ASP A 269 2.79 9.26 5.80
CA ASP A 269 1.48 9.03 6.42
C ASP A 269 1.57 8.82 7.93
N ILE A 270 2.69 8.32 8.44
CA ILE A 270 2.88 8.00 9.86
C ILE A 270 2.96 9.27 10.70
N GLU A 271 3.73 10.27 10.25
CA GLU A 271 3.85 11.52 11.00
C GLU A 271 2.56 12.35 11.00
N ARG A 272 1.55 12.00 10.17
CA ARG A 272 0.20 12.60 10.27
C ARG A 272 -0.52 12.14 11.53
N VAL A 273 -0.27 10.91 11.96
CA VAL A 273 -0.81 10.32 13.19
C VAL A 273 0.05 10.72 14.39
N TYR A 274 1.36 10.84 14.18
CA TYR A 274 2.34 11.09 15.23
C TYR A 274 3.27 12.27 14.87
N PRO A 275 2.91 13.52 15.22
CA PRO A 275 3.61 14.73 14.77
C PRO A 275 4.94 15.00 15.49
N ASN A 276 5.49 14.01 16.20
CA ASN A 276 6.65 14.17 17.09
C ASN A 276 8.01 14.02 16.38
N GLY A 277 7.99 13.87 15.06
CA GLY A 277 9.16 13.55 14.24
C GLY A 277 9.53 12.06 14.30
N ILE A 278 10.46 11.64 13.45
CA ILE A 278 11.04 10.30 13.43
C ILE A 278 12.38 10.30 14.16
N CYS A 279 12.58 9.35 15.07
CA CYS A 279 13.87 9.08 15.66
C CYS A 279 14.78 8.47 14.59
N ILE A 280 15.96 9.05 14.37
CA ILE A 280 16.98 8.50 13.46
C ILE A 280 18.28 8.28 14.23
N GLN A 281 19.17 7.42 13.71
CA GLN A 281 20.47 7.23 14.32
C GLN A 281 21.27 8.53 14.39
N GLY A 282 22.05 8.65 15.47
CA GLY A 282 22.99 9.74 15.65
C GLY A 282 23.05 10.16 17.10
N LYS A 283 24.25 10.10 17.67
CA LYS A 283 24.52 10.58 19.02
C LYS A 283 25.75 11.47 19.05
N GLU A 284 25.69 12.55 19.81
CA GLU A 284 26.86 13.39 20.03
C GLU A 284 27.74 12.82 21.15
N ILE A 285 29.00 12.55 20.82
CA ILE A 285 30.03 12.06 21.73
C ILE A 285 31.25 12.98 21.59
N GLN A 286 31.58 13.71 22.66
CA GLN A 286 32.75 14.61 22.72
C GLN A 286 32.81 15.63 21.56
N GLY A 287 31.66 16.17 21.14
CA GLY A 287 31.57 17.16 20.06
C GLY A 287 31.46 16.57 18.65
N ASN A 288 31.45 15.24 18.50
CA ASN A 288 31.30 14.57 17.21
C ASN A 288 30.01 13.74 17.18
N TRP A 289 29.31 13.76 16.03
CA TRP A 289 28.13 12.93 15.82
C TRP A 289 28.53 11.55 15.28
N THR A 290 28.06 10.49 15.91
CA THR A 290 28.35 9.10 15.55
C THR A 290 27.07 8.29 15.39
N TYR A 291 27.09 7.31 14.49
CA TYR A 291 26.07 6.27 14.40
C TYR A 291 26.16 5.30 15.58
N ILE A 292 25.15 4.43 15.73
CA ILE A 292 25.08 3.46 16.84
C ILE A 292 26.22 2.44 16.77
N ASP A 293 26.69 2.12 15.57
CA ASP A 293 27.84 1.24 15.33
C ASP A 293 29.20 1.90 15.69
N GLY A 294 29.19 3.16 16.12
CA GLY A 294 30.38 3.95 16.48
C GLY A 294 31.06 4.63 15.29
N SER A 295 30.59 4.42 14.05
CA SER A 295 31.13 5.12 12.89
C SER A 295 30.75 6.60 12.88
N THR A 296 31.64 7.45 12.38
CA THR A 296 31.42 8.90 12.31
C THR A 296 30.34 9.25 11.29
N MET A 297 29.45 10.17 11.64
CA MET A 297 28.48 10.73 10.71
C MET A 297 29.16 11.76 9.79
N ASN A 298 29.03 11.55 8.47
CA ASN A 298 29.56 12.46 7.44
C ASN A 298 28.46 13.11 6.60
N TYR A 299 27.21 12.72 6.82
CA TYR A 299 26.04 13.23 6.12
C TYR A 299 25.11 13.89 7.12
N PHE A 300 24.65 15.09 6.78
CA PHE A 300 23.83 15.91 7.67
C PHE A 300 22.78 16.67 6.88
N MET A 301 21.55 16.67 7.39
CA MET A 301 20.46 17.51 6.90
C MET A 301 19.89 18.39 8.00
N TRP A 302 20.76 19.04 8.77
CA TRP A 302 20.35 19.93 9.84
C TRP A 302 19.42 21.03 9.35
N LEU A 303 18.39 21.30 10.15
CA LEU A 303 17.59 22.50 10.01
C LEU A 303 18.42 23.75 10.34
N PRO A 304 17.98 24.93 9.89
CA PRO A 304 18.61 26.19 10.29
C PRO A 304 18.74 26.29 11.82
N ASN A 305 19.94 26.60 12.30
CA ASN A 305 20.32 26.71 13.73
C ASN A 305 20.35 25.39 14.52
N GLU A 306 20.36 24.24 13.85
CA GLU A 306 20.62 22.94 14.46
C GLU A 306 22.02 22.42 14.05
N PRO A 307 22.67 21.57 14.87
CA PRO A 307 22.22 21.08 16.16
C PRO A 307 22.35 22.13 17.28
N SER A 308 21.40 22.14 18.22
CA SER A 308 21.48 22.95 19.45
C SER A 308 22.39 22.30 20.52
N ARG A 309 23.18 23.11 21.24
CA ARG A 309 24.22 22.65 22.20
C ARG A 309 23.71 21.81 23.40
N ALA A 310 22.40 21.76 23.64
CA ALA A 310 21.83 21.12 24.83
C ALA A 310 21.32 19.69 24.57
N THR A 311 21.60 19.13 23.40
CA THR A 311 20.89 17.96 22.88
C THR A 311 21.84 17.01 22.17
N ASN A 312 21.64 15.71 22.34
CA ASN A 312 22.64 14.69 21.99
C ASN A 312 22.09 13.55 21.10
N VAL A 313 20.86 13.68 20.59
CA VAL A 313 20.23 12.71 19.67
C VAL A 313 19.52 13.43 18.53
N ILE A 314 19.22 12.73 17.43
CA ILE A 314 18.68 13.33 16.20
C ILE A 314 17.21 12.92 15.98
N ARG A 315 16.39 13.88 15.56
CA ARG A 315 15.04 13.64 15.05
C ARG A 315 14.84 14.31 13.70
N MET A 316 14.15 13.61 12.80
CA MET A 316 13.72 14.15 11.52
C MET A 316 12.31 14.73 11.66
N VAL A 317 12.04 15.91 11.10
CA VAL A 317 10.78 16.65 11.32
C VAL A 317 10.10 17.00 10.01
N ARG A 318 8.96 16.37 9.67
CA ARG A 318 8.25 16.64 8.42
C ARG A 318 7.81 18.08 8.24
N SER A 319 7.32 18.75 9.28
CA SER A 319 6.78 20.12 9.16
C SER A 319 7.80 21.12 8.61
N LEU A 320 9.08 20.74 8.56
CA LEU A 320 10.20 21.51 8.02
C LEU A 320 10.91 20.73 6.91
N ASN A 321 10.14 20.14 6.00
CA ASN A 321 10.63 19.37 4.84
C ASN A 321 11.59 18.23 5.23
N TYR A 322 11.31 17.57 6.36
CA TYR A 322 12.10 16.47 6.89
C TYR A 322 13.56 16.85 7.23
N GLY A 323 13.84 18.12 7.52
CA GLY A 323 15.14 18.48 8.09
C GLY A 323 15.35 17.88 9.49
N TRP A 324 16.61 17.79 9.88
CA TRP A 324 17.03 17.19 11.14
C TRP A 324 17.13 18.23 12.25
N LYS A 325 16.74 17.82 13.44
CA LYS A 325 16.83 18.60 14.67
C LYS A 325 17.49 17.77 15.75
N SER A 326 18.39 18.37 16.52
CA SER A 326 18.91 17.71 17.69
C SER A 326 17.90 17.83 18.86
N SER A 327 17.84 16.81 19.70
CA SER A 327 16.83 16.65 20.73
C SER A 327 17.37 16.12 22.06
N TYR A 328 16.62 16.38 23.13
CA TYR A 328 16.79 15.70 24.42
C TYR A 328 16.35 14.23 24.32
N LEU A 329 17.02 13.38 25.11
CA LEU A 329 16.75 11.94 25.22
C LEU A 329 15.32 11.61 25.70
N GLU A 330 14.71 12.48 26.49
CA GLU A 330 13.38 12.25 27.07
C GLU A 330 12.21 12.63 26.15
N ARG A 331 12.50 13.28 25.02
CA ARG A 331 11.47 13.60 24.03
C ARG A 331 10.95 12.33 23.37
N TYR A 332 9.66 12.37 23.03
CA TYR A 332 9.03 11.32 22.23
C TYR A 332 9.28 11.56 20.74
N CYS A 333 9.47 10.49 19.99
CA CYS A 333 9.40 10.45 18.53
C CYS A 333 8.93 9.07 18.06
N THR A 334 8.38 9.05 16.85
CA THR A 334 8.08 7.81 16.12
C THR A 334 9.40 7.12 15.85
N TYR A 335 9.58 5.88 16.28
CA TYR A 335 10.79 5.13 15.94
C TYR A 335 10.62 4.45 14.59
N MET A 336 11.73 4.32 13.86
CA MET A 336 11.80 3.55 12.64
C MET A 336 13.02 2.64 12.75
N CYS A 337 12.81 1.33 12.64
CA CYS A 337 13.87 0.34 12.70
C CYS A 337 14.25 -0.09 11.29
N GLU A 338 15.51 -0.47 11.08
CA GLU A 338 16.02 -1.01 9.83
C GLU A 338 17.00 -2.18 10.05
N TYR A 339 17.19 -2.96 8.99
CA TYR A 339 18.35 -3.83 8.81
C TYR A 339 18.55 -4.17 7.33
N THR A 340 19.77 -4.59 6.96
CA THR A 340 20.10 -5.08 5.61
C THR A 340 20.06 -6.61 5.58
N LEU A 341 19.68 -7.19 4.45
CA LEU A 341 19.55 -8.66 4.33
C LEU A 341 20.86 -9.41 4.59
N GLN A 342 21.99 -8.81 4.19
CA GLN A 342 23.32 -9.36 4.47
C GLN A 342 23.59 -9.58 5.96
N LYS A 343 23.00 -8.77 6.84
CA LYS A 343 23.21 -8.81 8.29
C LYS A 343 22.57 -10.04 8.96
N LEU A 344 21.59 -10.68 8.29
CA LEU A 344 20.91 -11.88 8.78
C LEU A 344 21.42 -13.19 8.14
N GLY A 345 22.44 -13.12 7.28
CA GLY A 345 23.05 -14.31 6.65
C GLY A 345 22.19 -14.99 5.59
N TRP A 346 21.35 -14.23 4.87
CA TRP A 346 20.51 -14.71 3.75
C TRP A 346 21.10 -14.38 2.38
#